data_AF-S6AAJ9-F1
#
_entry.id   AF-S6AAJ9-F1
#
_cell.length_a   1.000
_cell.length_b   1.000
_cell.length_c   1.000
_cell.angle_alpha   90.00
_cell.angle_beta   90.00
_cell.angle_gamma   90.00
#
_symmetry.space_group_name_H-M   'P 1'
#
loop_
_entity.id
_entity.type
_entity.pdbx_description
1 polymer ?
#
loop_
_entity_poly.entity_id
_entity_poly.type
_entity_poly.pdbx_seq_one_letter_code
_entity_poly.pdbx_strand_id
1 'polypeptide(L)'
;MEKWIYTGLFMMSVTGNGWAQETDAGAEQKALYSATDTGFIAQNVYFFCTSAGLATVVRGSIDRAALGAVMGLGSHQQIILAQSVGYPAKYVQ
;
A
#
# COMPACT_ATOMS: atom_id res chain seq x y z
N MET A 1 23.32 17.64 5.92
CA MET A 1 22.63 17.18 7.14
C MET A 1 21.13 17.15 6.86
N GLU A 2 20.59 15.93 6.80
CA GLU A 2 19.25 15.57 7.27
C GLU A 2 18.05 16.37 6.74
N LYS A 3 17.73 16.16 5.45
CA LYS A 3 16.37 16.38 4.94
C LYS A 3 15.77 15.03 4.59
N TRP A 4 15.42 14.29 5.64
CA TRP A 4 14.51 13.14 5.64
C TRP A 4 13.11 13.58 5.18
N ILE A 5 12.98 14.05 3.93
CA ILE A 5 11.69 14.50 3.39
C ILE A 5 10.85 13.27 3.07
N TYR A 6 10.07 12.84 4.06
CA TYR A 6 8.68 12.39 3.94
C TYR A 6 8.34 11.55 2.71
N THR A 7 9.09 10.47 2.46
CA THR A 7 8.61 9.39 1.60
C THR A 7 7.81 8.44 2.48
N GLY A 8 6.62 8.89 2.89
CA GLY A 8 5.66 8.03 3.58
C GLY A 8 5.19 6.98 2.60
N LEU A 9 5.88 5.83 2.56
CA LEU A 9 5.35 4.62 1.98
C LEU A 9 4.19 4.21 2.87
N PHE A 10 2.96 4.59 2.52
CA PHE A 10 1.80 4.07 3.22
C PHE A 10 1.61 2.63 2.73
N MET A 11 2.29 1.71 3.39
CA MET A 11 2.08 0.29 3.23
C MET A 11 1.04 -0.16 4.22
N MET A 12 -0.16 -0.48 3.73
CA MET A 12 -1.08 -1.28 4.52
C MET A 12 -2.04 -2.04 3.62
N SER A 13 -1.81 -3.34 3.52
CA SER A 13 -2.87 -4.32 3.73
C SER A 13 -2.22 -5.55 4.35
N VAL A 14 -2.17 -5.55 5.69
CA VAL A 14 -1.89 -6.75 6.48
C VAL A 14 -3.21 -7.50 6.55
N THR A 15 -3.35 -8.59 5.80
CA THR A 15 -4.45 -9.53 5.98
C THR A 15 -4.15 -10.49 7.12
N GLY A 16 -4.24 -9.96 8.34
CA GLY A 16 -4.48 -10.78 9.53
C GLY A 16 -5.97 -11.01 9.68
N ASN A 17 -6.43 -12.21 9.32
CA ASN A 17 -7.60 -12.91 9.86
C ASN A 17 -8.54 -12.06 10.76
N GLY A 18 -9.48 -11.32 10.17
CA GLY A 18 -10.47 -10.55 10.95
C GLY A 18 -11.70 -10.00 10.22
N TRP A 19 -11.72 -9.93 8.88
CA TRP A 19 -12.85 -9.33 8.14
C TRP A 19 -13.49 -10.26 7.09
N ALA A 20 -12.82 -11.37 6.75
CA ALA A 20 -13.44 -12.47 6.02
C ALA A 20 -13.84 -13.54 7.03
N GLN A 21 -15.04 -13.42 7.59
CA GLN A 21 -15.70 -14.56 8.21
C GLN A 21 -15.86 -15.64 7.13
N GLU A 22 -15.28 -16.80 7.41
CA GLU A 22 -15.57 -18.12 6.84
C GLU A 22 -16.18 -18.15 5.44
N THR A 23 -15.32 -18.31 4.45
CA THR A 23 -15.63 -19.21 3.35
C THR A 23 -14.42 -20.10 3.11
N ASP A 24 -14.65 -21.33 2.70
CA ASP A 24 -13.67 -22.25 2.09
C ASP A 24 -13.16 -21.69 0.74
N ALA A 25 -12.87 -20.39 0.71
CA ALA A 25 -12.31 -19.71 -0.42
C ALA A 25 -10.87 -20.18 -0.56
N GLY A 26 -10.57 -20.75 -1.73
CA GLY A 26 -9.22 -21.13 -2.12
C GLY A 26 -8.25 -19.94 -2.00
N ALA A 27 -6.96 -20.24 -1.90
CA ALA A 27 -5.91 -19.23 -1.71
C ALA A 27 -5.96 -18.10 -2.76
N GLU A 28 -6.31 -18.44 -4.01
CA GLU A 28 -6.48 -17.48 -5.10
C GLU A 28 -7.60 -16.47 -4.84
N GLN A 29 -8.74 -16.93 -4.33
CA GLN A 29 -9.91 -16.09 -4.08
C GLN A 29 -9.68 -15.18 -2.87
N LYS A 30 -8.98 -15.68 -1.85
CA LYS A 30 -8.47 -14.86 -0.74
C LYS A 30 -7.49 -13.79 -1.23
N ALA A 31 -6.58 -14.14 -2.13
CA ALA A 31 -5.65 -13.17 -2.73
C ALA A 31 -6.39 -12.10 -3.56
N LEU A 32 -7.40 -12.50 -4.34
CA LEU A 32 -8.24 -11.60 -5.13
C LEU A 32 -8.98 -10.59 -4.27
N TYR A 33 -9.65 -11.05 -3.20
CA TYR A 33 -10.37 -10.14 -2.29
C TYR A 33 -9.41 -9.23 -1.53
N SER A 34 -8.28 -9.75 -1.06
CA SER A 34 -7.24 -8.94 -0.40
C SER A 34 -6.70 -7.86 -1.35
N ALA A 35 -6.50 -8.19 -2.63
CA ALA A 35 -6.08 -7.23 -3.64
C ALA A 35 -7.15 -6.16 -3.92
N THR A 36 -8.41 -6.56 -3.92
CA THR A 36 -9.57 -5.67 -4.15
C THR A 36 -9.71 -4.65 -3.01
N ASP A 37 -9.67 -5.12 -1.76
CA ASP A 37 -9.71 -4.25 -0.58
C ASP A 37 -8.54 -3.26 -0.56
N THR A 38 -7.34 -3.74 -0.91
CA THR A 38 -6.16 -2.87 -1.04
C THR A 38 -6.37 -1.79 -2.10
N GLY A 39 -7.02 -2.13 -3.22
CA GLY A 39 -7.38 -1.18 -4.26
C GLY A 39 -8.32 -0.08 -3.77
N PHE A 40 -9.37 -0.43 -3.02
CA PHE A 40 -10.29 0.55 -2.43
C PHE A 40 -9.60 1.48 -1.43
N ILE A 41 -8.71 0.94 -0.60
CA ILE A 41 -7.91 1.74 0.33
C ILE A 41 -7.00 2.71 -0.44
N ALA A 42 -6.29 2.23 -1.47
CA ALA A 42 -5.39 3.05 -2.28
C ALA A 42 -6.12 4.23 -2.95
N GLN A 43 -7.34 3.99 -3.45
CA GLN A 43 -8.17 5.02 -4.07
C GLN A 43 -8.59 6.11 -3.06
N ASN A 44 -8.96 5.72 -1.84
CA ASN A 44 -9.29 6.69 -0.79
C ASN A 44 -8.09 7.57 -0.44
N VAL A 45 -6.89 6.98 -0.34
CA VAL A 45 -5.64 7.74 -0.15
C VAL A 45 -5.41 8.68 -1.34
N TYR A 46 -5.72 8.24 -2.56
CA TYR A 46 -5.59 9.07 -3.77
C TYR A 46 -6.46 10.34 -3.71
N PHE A 47 -7.73 10.18 -3.33
CA PHE A 47 -8.64 11.31 -3.20
C PHE A 47 -8.27 12.23 -2.04
N PHE A 48 -7.83 11.68 -0.91
CA PHE A 48 -7.30 12.47 0.18
C PHE A 48 -6.08 13.31 -0.27
N CYS A 49 -5.10 12.69 -0.90
CA CYS A 49 -3.89 13.38 -1.37
C CYS A 49 -4.26 14.52 -2.33
N THR A 50 -5.16 14.26 -3.27
CA THR A 50 -5.67 15.28 -4.19
C THR A 50 -6.29 16.46 -3.42
N SER A 51 -7.11 16.20 -2.41
CA SER A 51 -7.75 17.25 -1.60
C SER A 51 -6.77 18.04 -0.72
N ALA A 52 -5.68 17.39 -0.28
CA ALA A 52 -4.65 17.97 0.59
C ALA A 52 -3.51 18.64 -0.19
N GLY A 53 -3.58 18.71 -1.53
CA GLY A 53 -2.51 19.27 -2.37
C GLY A 53 -1.24 18.41 -2.42
N LEU A 54 -1.37 17.11 -2.14
CA LEU A 54 -0.29 16.12 -2.21
C LEU A 54 -0.36 15.34 -3.53
N ALA A 55 0.80 14.89 -3.99
CA ALA A 55 0.92 13.93 -5.07
C ALA A 55 1.04 12.51 -4.49
N THR A 56 0.48 11.52 -5.18
CA THR A 56 0.60 10.13 -4.78
C THR A 56 0.69 9.20 -5.99
N VAL A 57 1.44 8.11 -5.83
CA VAL A 57 1.62 7.08 -6.86
C VAL A 57 1.54 5.69 -6.24
N VAL A 58 0.70 4.83 -6.80
CA VAL A 58 0.63 3.41 -6.47
C VAL A 58 1.70 2.66 -7.26
N ARG A 59 2.42 1.77 -6.59
CA ARG A 59 3.53 0.96 -7.12
C ARG A 59 3.20 -0.52 -6.98
N GLY A 60 3.03 -1.20 -8.11
CA GLY A 60 2.92 -2.66 -8.17
C GLY A 60 4.25 -3.39 -8.32
N SER A 61 5.26 -2.72 -8.91
CA SER A 61 6.62 -3.25 -9.05
C SER A 61 7.44 -2.86 -7.83
N ILE A 62 7.52 -3.79 -6.88
CA ILE A 62 8.24 -3.65 -5.60
C ILE A 62 8.89 -5.00 -5.25
N ASP A 63 10.07 -4.94 -4.65
CA ASP A 63 10.70 -6.14 -4.08
C ASP A 63 10.00 -6.51 -2.77
N ARG A 64 9.02 -7.41 -2.87
CA ARG A 64 8.19 -7.83 -1.73
C ARG A 64 8.98 -8.60 -0.69
N ALA A 65 10.00 -9.35 -1.10
CA ALA A 65 10.80 -10.16 -0.18
C ALA A 65 11.73 -9.26 0.64
N ALA A 66 12.48 -8.38 -0.02
CA ALA A 66 13.37 -7.45 0.66
C ALA A 66 12.58 -6.50 1.58
N LEU A 67 11.46 -5.97 1.08
CA LEU A 67 10.65 -5.03 1.85
C LEU A 67 9.92 -5.70 3.01
N GLY A 68 9.41 -6.92 2.82
CA GLY A 68 8.80 -7.69 3.90
C GLY A 68 9.78 -8.01 5.03
N ALA A 69 11.03 -8.34 4.69
CA ALA A 69 12.09 -8.57 5.67
C ALA A 69 12.44 -7.29 6.45
N VAL A 70 12.62 -6.16 5.76
CA VAL A 70 12.91 -4.86 6.39
C VAL A 70 11.78 -4.42 7.33
N MET A 71 10.53 -4.72 6.97
CA MET A 71 9.36 -4.39 7.78
C MET A 71 9.03 -5.40 8.88
N GLY A 72 9.76 -6.52 8.95
CA GLY A 72 9.52 -7.56 9.95
C GLY A 72 8.16 -8.26 9.79
N LEU A 73 7.67 -8.42 8.55
CA LEU A 73 6.38 -9.05 8.29
C LEU A 73 6.41 -10.56 8.58
N GLY A 74 5.38 -11.05 9.26
CA GLY A 74 5.17 -12.48 9.50
C GLY A 74 4.70 -13.22 8.23
N SER A 75 4.76 -14.56 8.26
CA SER A 75 4.40 -15.43 7.13
C SER A 75 2.97 -15.28 6.61
N HIS A 76 2.05 -14.78 7.46
CA HIS A 76 0.65 -14.52 7.12
C HIS A 76 0.42 -13.12 6.55
N GLN A 77 1.42 -12.23 6.58
CA GLN A 77 1.30 -10.86 6.12
C GLN A 77 1.95 -10.75 4.73
N GLN A 78 1.23 -10.16 3.78
CA GLN A 78 1.75 -9.99 2.44
C GLN A 78 1.63 -8.54 2.01
N ILE A 79 2.67 -8.08 1.32
CA ILE A 79 2.63 -6.80 0.65
C ILE A 79 1.83 -7.00 -0.64
N ILE A 80 0.82 -6.15 -0.89
CA ILE A 80 -0.01 -6.18 -2.10
C ILE A 80 0.32 -5.01 -3.04
N LEU A 81 0.27 -3.78 -2.54
CA LEU A 81 0.69 -2.57 -3.25
C LEU A 81 1.50 -1.70 -2.29
N ALA A 82 2.31 -0.80 -2.85
CA ALA A 82 2.93 0.26 -2.09
C ALA A 82 2.49 1.61 -2.64
N GLN A 83 2.29 2.60 -1.77
CA GLN A 83 1.87 3.93 -2.18
C GLN A 83 2.86 4.97 -1.68
N SER A 84 3.45 5.70 -2.63
CA SER A 84 4.34 6.82 -2.33
C SER A 84 3.52 8.10 -2.32
N VAL A 85 3.57 8.84 -1.21
CA VAL A 85 2.94 10.17 -1.07
C VAL A 85 4.03 11.22 -0.92
N GLY A 86 3.85 12.38 -1.53
CA GLY A 86 4.78 13.50 -1.42
C GLY A 86 4.20 14.80 -1.95
N TYR A 87 5.02 15.84 -1.98
CA TYR A 87 4.62 17.10 -2.60
C TYR A 87 4.73 17.01 -4.12
N PRO A 88 3.79 17.61 -4.87
CA PRO A 88 3.92 17.72 -6.31
C PRO A 88 5.20 18.48 -6.67
N ALA A 89 5.89 18.04 -7.72
CA ALA A 89 7.01 18.78 -8.27
C ALA A 89 6.54 20.17 -8.70
N LYS A 90 7.32 21.21 -8.39
CA LYS A 90 7.07 22.53 -8.96
C LYS A 90 7.30 22.42 -10.46
N TYR A 91 6.32 22.82 -11.26
CA TYR A 91 6.52 22.97 -12.69
C TYR A 91 7.66 23.98 -12.89
N VAL A 92 8.77 23.52 -13.45
CA VAL A 92 9.78 24.41 -14.02
C VAL A 92 9.25 24.75 -15.41
N GLN A 93 8.75 25.97 -15.59
CA GLN A 93 8.51 26.54 -16.91
C GLN A 93 9.83 26.87 -17.59
#